data_AF-A0A8F5ATH1-F1
#
_entry.id   AF-A0A8F5ATH1-F1
#
_cell.length_a   1.000
_cell.length_b   1.000
_cell.length_c   1.000
_cell.angle_alpha   90.00
_cell.angle_beta   90.00
_cell.angle_gamma   90.00
#
_symmetry.space_group_name_H-M   'P 1'
#
loop_
_entity.id
_entity.type
_entity.pdbx_description
1 polymer ?
#
loop_
_entity_poly.entity_id
_entity_poly.type
_entity_poly.pdbx_seq_one_letter_code
_entity_poly.pdbx_strand_id
1 'polypeptide(L)'
;MRKLTALFVASTLAMGAANLAHAAETTTAAPADAKPMMQHKGKFDPHHDMMFKNLNLTDAQKQQIRDIIKAQREQMKRPLLEERRAMHDIIASDTFDKAKAEAQITKMEAQRKANMLAHMETQNKIYNVLTPEQKKQYNANFEKRLTERPAQEGKMPAAAE
;
A
#
# COMPACT_ATOMS: atom_id res chain seq x y z
N MET A 1 -38.02 -26.66 -23.86
CA MET A 1 -37.99 -26.09 -25.23
C MET A 1 -37.87 -24.58 -25.06
N ARG A 2 -36.87 -23.81 -25.52
CA ARG A 2 -35.73 -23.97 -26.42
C ARG A 2 -34.58 -23.08 -25.87
N LYS A 3 -33.33 -23.53 -26.05
CA LYS A 3 -32.08 -22.78 -25.85
C LYS A 3 -31.75 -22.04 -27.15
N LEU A 4 -31.23 -20.82 -27.11
CA LEU A 4 -30.37 -20.27 -28.19
C LEU A 4 -29.39 -19.21 -27.66
N THR A 5 -28.17 -19.67 -27.39
CA THR A 5 -26.92 -18.91 -27.38
C THR A 5 -26.50 -18.61 -28.83
N ALA A 6 -26.04 -17.39 -29.12
CA ALA A 6 -25.32 -17.08 -30.36
C ALA A 6 -24.23 -16.03 -30.10
N LEU A 7 -22.99 -16.52 -30.07
CA LEU A 7 -21.74 -15.77 -30.20
C LEU A 7 -21.59 -15.33 -31.67
N PHE A 8 -21.27 -14.06 -31.91
CA PHE A 8 -20.66 -13.63 -33.17
C PHE A 8 -19.34 -12.92 -32.86
N VAL A 9 -18.26 -13.65 -33.15
CA VAL A 9 -16.90 -13.15 -33.26
C VAL A 9 -16.72 -12.64 -34.68
N ALA A 10 -16.39 -11.36 -34.84
CA ALA A 10 -15.97 -10.80 -36.12
C ALA A 10 -14.65 -10.08 -35.93
N SER A 11 -13.56 -10.78 -36.24
CA SER A 11 -12.22 -10.22 -36.39
C SER A 11 -11.79 -10.43 -37.84
N THR A 12 -11.64 -9.36 -38.61
CA THR A 12 -10.73 -9.33 -39.78
C THR A 12 -10.27 -7.90 -40.06
N LEU A 13 -9.07 -7.61 -39.56
CA LEU A 13 -7.91 -7.03 -40.25
C LEU A 13 -8.13 -6.48 -41.67
N ALA A 14 -7.85 -5.19 -41.86
CA ALA A 14 -7.49 -4.63 -43.17
C ALA A 14 -6.29 -3.69 -43.03
N MET A 15 -5.25 -4.03 -43.78
CA MET A 15 -3.91 -3.47 -43.80
C MET A 15 -3.82 -2.47 -44.94
N GLY A 16 -3.45 -1.22 -44.65
CA GLY A 16 -3.23 -0.16 -45.65
C GLY A 16 -1.82 0.38 -45.53
N ALA A 17 -0.99 0.10 -46.53
CA ALA A 17 0.37 0.60 -46.66
C ALA A 17 0.43 1.65 -47.79
N ALA A 18 1.06 2.79 -47.53
CA ALA A 18 1.73 3.61 -48.53
C ALA A 18 2.74 4.54 -47.83
N ASN A 19 4.02 4.24 -48.01
CA ASN A 19 5.17 5.08 -47.67
C ASN A 19 5.47 6.05 -48.81
N LEU A 20 6.15 7.17 -48.47
CA LEU A 20 7.09 8.02 -49.24
C LEU A 20 6.83 9.50 -48.84
N ALA A 21 7.79 10.35 -48.48
CA ALA A 21 9.25 10.28 -48.47
C ALA A 21 9.80 11.47 -47.64
N HIS A 22 11.00 11.28 -47.07
CA HIS A 22 12.13 12.22 -46.89
C HIS A 22 11.89 13.63 -46.31
N ALA A 23 12.78 14.26 -45.57
CA ALA A 23 14.00 13.94 -44.82
C ALA A 23 14.38 15.32 -44.21
N ALA A 24 14.70 15.38 -42.93
CA ALA A 24 15.49 16.48 -42.39
C ALA A 24 16.25 15.90 -41.20
N GLU A 25 17.52 15.59 -41.47
CA GLU A 25 18.51 15.27 -40.48
C GLU A 25 18.61 16.42 -39.48
N THR A 26 18.58 16.10 -38.20
CA THR A 26 19.41 16.83 -37.25
C THR A 26 19.87 15.83 -36.20
N THR A 27 21.06 15.32 -36.46
CA THR A 27 21.86 14.52 -35.53
C THR A 27 22.14 15.33 -34.27
N THR A 28 21.56 14.91 -33.16
CA THR A 28 22.24 14.94 -31.85
C THR A 28 21.81 13.70 -31.06
N ALA A 29 22.53 12.60 -31.27
CA ALA A 29 22.49 11.46 -30.37
C ALA A 29 23.30 11.82 -29.11
N ALA A 30 22.65 11.80 -27.95
CA ALA A 30 23.31 11.68 -26.66
C ALA A 30 22.92 10.32 -26.07
N PRO A 31 23.86 9.36 -25.93
CA PRO A 31 23.63 8.17 -25.14
C PRO A 31 24.09 8.46 -23.71
N ALA A 32 23.17 8.42 -22.75
CA ALA A 32 23.54 8.37 -21.34
C ALA A 32 22.42 7.69 -20.53
N ASP A 33 22.58 6.38 -20.39
CA ASP A 33 22.27 5.62 -19.18
C ASP A 33 21.05 6.08 -18.37
N ALA A 34 19.86 5.82 -18.90
CA ALA A 34 18.69 5.62 -18.05
C ALA A 34 18.93 4.31 -17.27
N LYS A 35 19.61 4.42 -16.12
CA LYS A 35 19.73 3.33 -15.14
C LYS A 35 18.35 2.70 -14.97
N PRO A 36 18.19 1.38 -15.13
CA PRO A 36 16.91 0.75 -14.84
C PRO A 36 16.58 1.10 -13.39
N MET A 37 15.48 1.81 -13.20
CA MET A 37 14.87 2.04 -11.89
C MET A 37 14.93 0.70 -11.17
N MET A 38 15.72 0.63 -10.09
CA MET A 38 15.83 -0.54 -9.24
C MET A 38 14.41 -0.92 -8.85
N GLN A 39 13.87 -1.94 -9.50
CA GLN A 39 12.70 -2.63 -9.02
C GLN A 39 13.13 -3.13 -7.65
N HIS A 40 12.69 -2.46 -6.59
CA HIS A 40 12.76 -3.02 -5.26
C HIS A 40 11.86 -4.27 -5.26
N LYS A 41 12.40 -5.38 -5.78
CA LYS A 41 12.13 -6.75 -5.35
C LYS A 41 12.72 -6.92 -3.93
N GLY A 42 12.50 -5.94 -3.06
CA GLY A 42 12.41 -6.25 -1.65
C GLY A 42 11.21 -7.17 -1.55
N LYS A 43 11.39 -8.36 -0.99
CA LYS A 43 10.28 -9.09 -0.41
C LYS A 43 9.56 -8.06 0.45
N PHE A 44 8.41 -7.58 -0.02
CA PHE A 44 7.53 -6.74 0.75
C PHE A 44 7.02 -7.69 1.84
N ASP A 45 7.84 -7.94 2.86
CA ASP A 45 7.38 -8.60 4.06
C ASP A 45 6.31 -7.65 4.56
N PRO A 46 5.01 -7.99 4.47
CA PRO A 46 3.95 -7.00 4.45
C PRO A 46 3.74 -6.38 5.83
N HIS A 47 4.72 -5.60 6.31
CA HIS A 47 4.98 -5.21 7.71
C HIS A 47 3.90 -5.78 8.63
N HIS A 48 3.96 -7.10 8.82
CA HIS A 48 2.98 -7.79 9.65
C HIS A 48 3.09 -7.14 11.02
N ASP A 49 1.94 -6.68 11.53
CA ASP A 49 1.78 -5.85 12.73
C ASP A 49 3.00 -5.97 13.65
N MET A 50 3.83 -4.92 13.66
CA MET A 50 5.07 -4.86 14.43
C MET A 50 4.85 -5.25 15.92
N MET A 51 3.60 -5.17 16.37
CA MET A 51 3.14 -5.49 17.70
C MET A 51 3.31 -6.97 18.09
N PHE A 52 3.13 -7.91 17.15
CA PHE A 52 3.24 -9.36 17.39
C PHE A 52 4.63 -9.94 17.06
N LYS A 53 5.59 -9.08 16.70
CA LYS A 53 6.97 -9.49 16.45
C LYS A 53 7.63 -9.98 17.74
N ASN A 54 8.59 -10.89 17.58
CA ASN A 54 9.38 -11.49 18.66
C ASN A 54 8.58 -12.39 19.63
N LEU A 55 7.40 -12.86 19.21
CA LEU A 55 6.72 -13.97 19.87
C LEU A 55 7.15 -15.30 19.21
N ASN A 56 7.40 -16.32 20.03
CA ASN A 56 7.69 -17.67 19.54
C ASN A 56 6.39 -18.34 19.07
N LEU A 57 5.91 -17.94 17.89
CA LEU A 57 4.69 -18.47 17.27
C LEU A 57 4.96 -19.82 16.62
N THR A 58 4.02 -20.76 16.80
CA THR A 58 4.03 -22.02 16.04
C THR A 58 3.69 -21.76 14.57
N ASP A 59 4.03 -22.68 13.68
CA ASP A 59 3.72 -22.52 12.26
C ASP A 59 2.21 -22.50 11.98
N ALA A 60 1.44 -23.26 12.77
CA ALA A 60 -0.02 -23.21 12.74
C ALA A 60 -0.55 -21.82 13.13
N GLN A 61 -0.02 -21.21 14.19
CA GLN A 61 -0.41 -19.85 14.61
C GLN A 61 -0.03 -18.82 13.54
N LYS A 62 1.17 -18.91 12.95
CA LYS A 62 1.59 -18.02 11.85
C LYS A 62 0.64 -18.12 10.66
N GLN A 63 0.20 -19.33 10.31
CA GLN A 63 -0.74 -19.53 9.21
C GLN A 63 -2.09 -18.88 9.52
N GLN A 64 -2.65 -19.14 10.70
CA GLN A 64 -3.91 -18.51 11.14
C GLN A 64 -3.83 -16.98 11.13
N ILE A 65 -2.72 -16.41 11.60
CA ILE A 65 -2.50 -14.95 11.58
C ILE A 65 -2.46 -14.41 10.15
N ARG A 66 -1.78 -15.10 9.22
CA ARG A 66 -1.78 -14.69 7.81
C ARG A 66 -3.18 -14.71 7.21
N ASP A 67 -3.98 -15.72 7.52
CA ASP A 67 -5.34 -15.85 7.01
C ASP A 67 -6.25 -14.75 7.56
N ILE A 68 -6.14 -14.43 8.86
CA ILE A 68 -6.86 -13.31 9.48
C ILE A 68 -6.50 -11.98 8.79
N ILE A 69 -5.20 -11.71 8.58
CA ILE A 69 -4.74 -10.47 7.94
C ILE A 69 -5.16 -10.40 6.48
N LYS A 70 -5.13 -11.53 5.76
CA LYS A 70 -5.59 -11.60 4.38
C LYS A 70 -7.09 -11.27 4.28
N ALA A 71 -7.91 -11.87 5.14
CA ALA A 71 -9.34 -11.59 5.19
C ALA A 71 -9.63 -10.10 5.50
N GLN A 72 -8.89 -9.51 6.46
CA GLN A 72 -8.99 -8.08 6.72
C GLN A 72 -8.64 -7.25 5.47
N ARG A 73 -7.53 -7.56 4.79
CA ARG A 73 -7.09 -6.83 3.59
C ARG A 73 -8.11 -6.88 2.47
N GLU A 74 -8.82 -7.99 2.31
CA GLU A 74 -9.89 -8.13 1.32
C GLU A 74 -11.13 -7.29 1.67
N GLN A 75 -11.42 -7.10 2.96
CA GLN A 75 -12.54 -6.28 3.44
C GLN A 75 -12.24 -4.78 3.49
N MET A 76 -10.95 -4.42 3.60
CA MET A 76 -10.52 -3.03 3.72
C MET A 76 -10.67 -2.28 2.40
N LYS A 77 -11.50 -1.23 2.41
CA LYS A 77 -11.63 -0.32 1.27
C LYS A 77 -10.39 0.56 1.19
N ARG A 78 -9.69 0.52 0.05
CA ARG A 78 -8.63 1.48 -0.25
C ARG A 78 -9.24 2.86 -0.50
N PRO A 79 -8.56 3.97 -0.14
CA PRO A 79 -9.00 5.32 -0.52
C PRO A 79 -9.20 5.40 -2.03
N LEU A 80 -10.25 6.08 -2.47
CA LEU A 80 -10.54 6.23 -3.90
C LEU A 80 -9.41 7.01 -4.58
N LEU A 81 -9.14 6.72 -5.86
CA LEU A 81 -8.07 7.41 -6.60
C LEU A 81 -8.30 8.93 -6.64
N GLU A 82 -9.56 9.35 -6.76
CA GLU A 82 -9.95 10.76 -6.73
C GLU A 82 -9.65 11.43 -5.40
N GLU A 83 -9.86 10.73 -4.27
CA GLU A 83 -9.53 11.27 -2.95
C GLU A 83 -8.03 11.47 -2.76
N ARG A 84 -7.22 10.56 -3.33
CA ARG A 84 -5.76 10.71 -3.34
C ARG A 84 -5.33 11.90 -4.19
N ARG A 85 -5.94 12.11 -5.36
CA ARG A 85 -5.68 13.29 -6.21
C ARG A 85 -6.06 14.57 -5.49
N ALA A 86 -7.26 14.65 -4.92
CA ALA A 86 -7.71 15.83 -4.18
C ALA A 86 -6.77 16.19 -3.02
N MET A 87 -6.30 15.20 -2.26
CA MET A 87 -5.29 15.43 -1.22
C MET A 87 -3.96 15.93 -1.79
N HIS A 88 -3.50 15.35 -2.90
CA HIS A 88 -2.28 15.79 -3.58
C HIS A 88 -2.42 17.23 -4.09
N ASP A 89 -3.55 17.59 -4.70
CA ASP A 89 -3.78 18.93 -5.25
C ASP A 89 -3.77 20.01 -4.17
N ILE A 90 -4.32 19.70 -2.98
CA ILE A 90 -4.25 20.59 -1.81
C ILE A 90 -2.79 20.80 -1.35
N ILE A 91 -1.96 19.75 -1.37
CA ILE A 91 -0.56 19.80 -0.93
C ILE A 91 0.33 20.50 -1.98
N ALA A 92 0.06 20.28 -3.27
CA ALA A 92 0.83 20.81 -4.38
C ALA A 92 0.39 22.21 -4.82
N SER A 93 -0.45 22.90 -4.03
CA SER A 93 -0.90 24.26 -4.29
C SER A 93 0.11 25.31 -3.79
N ASP A 94 0.26 26.43 -4.50
CA ASP A 94 1.14 27.55 -4.12
C ASP A 94 0.80 28.16 -2.75
N THR A 95 -0.48 28.09 -2.37
CA THR A 95 -1.00 28.53 -1.06
C THR A 95 -1.86 27.46 -0.42
N PHE A 96 -1.74 27.27 0.89
CA PHE A 96 -2.52 26.28 1.61
C PHE A 96 -3.96 26.75 1.90
N ASP A 97 -4.93 26.05 1.31
CA ASP A 97 -6.36 26.26 1.57
C ASP A 97 -6.84 25.33 2.70
N LYS A 98 -6.85 25.87 3.92
CA LYS A 98 -7.26 25.13 5.12
C LYS A 98 -8.70 24.61 5.02
N ALA A 99 -9.62 25.37 4.45
CA ALA A 99 -11.02 24.98 4.36
C ALA A 99 -11.21 23.78 3.41
N LYS A 100 -10.51 23.76 2.27
CA LYS A 100 -10.49 22.59 1.37
C LYS A 100 -9.88 21.36 2.03
N ALA A 101 -8.79 21.54 2.78
CA ALA A 101 -8.16 20.46 3.53
C ALA A 101 -9.13 19.84 4.55
N GLU A 102 -9.79 20.66 5.37
CA GLU A 102 -10.77 20.21 6.36
C GLU A 102 -11.95 19.48 5.71
N ALA A 103 -12.51 20.03 4.62
CA ALA A 103 -13.62 19.38 3.89
C ALA A 103 -13.21 18.00 3.33
N GLN A 104 -12.02 17.89 2.75
CA GLN A 104 -11.51 16.63 2.22
C GLN A 104 -11.22 15.62 3.35
N ILE A 105 -10.75 16.08 4.51
CA ILE A 105 -10.58 15.25 5.70
C ILE A 105 -11.95 14.74 6.16
N THR A 106 -12.96 15.58 6.32
CA THR A 106 -14.31 15.16 6.74
C THR A 106 -14.90 14.12 5.79
N LYS A 107 -14.72 14.28 4.47
CA LYS A 107 -15.18 13.29 3.46
C LYS A 107 -14.62 11.88 3.72
N MET A 108 -13.37 11.80 4.16
CA MET A 108 -12.68 10.52 4.42
C MET A 108 -12.90 9.97 5.84
N GLU A 109 -13.53 10.72 6.74
CA GLU A 109 -13.59 10.39 8.16
C GLU A 109 -14.31 9.07 8.43
N ALA A 110 -15.45 8.85 7.79
CA ALA A 110 -16.23 7.62 7.95
C ALA A 110 -15.43 6.37 7.55
N GLN A 111 -14.70 6.44 6.42
CA GLN A 111 -13.85 5.35 5.97
C GLN A 111 -12.67 5.13 6.92
N ARG A 112 -12.01 6.21 7.39
CA ARG A 112 -10.91 6.08 8.37
C ARG A 112 -11.39 5.44 9.66
N LYS A 113 -12.55 5.83 10.17
CA LYS A 113 -13.16 5.23 11.36
C LYS A 113 -13.44 3.74 11.18
N ALA A 114 -14.06 3.37 10.05
CA ALA A 114 -14.34 1.96 9.74
C ALA A 114 -13.04 1.13 9.63
N ASN A 115 -12.02 1.68 8.97
CA ASN A 115 -10.72 1.04 8.82
C ASN A 115 -9.99 0.87 10.17
N MET A 116 -10.08 1.86 11.05
CA MET A 116 -9.50 1.81 12.40
C MET A 116 -10.18 0.72 13.24
N LEU A 117 -11.51 0.66 13.22
CA LEU A 117 -12.27 -0.38 13.91
C LEU A 117 -11.90 -1.78 13.40
N ALA A 118 -11.91 -1.99 12.08
CA ALA A 118 -11.55 -3.27 11.47
C ALA A 118 -10.12 -3.71 11.83
N HIS A 119 -9.19 -2.75 11.94
CA HIS A 119 -7.83 -3.03 12.38
C HIS A 119 -7.76 -3.47 13.84
N MET A 120 -8.47 -2.77 14.75
CA MET A 120 -8.54 -3.16 16.17
C MET A 120 -9.15 -4.54 16.35
N GLU A 121 -10.24 -4.84 15.63
CA GLU A 121 -10.85 -6.18 15.64
C GLU A 121 -9.88 -7.25 15.14
N THR A 122 -9.12 -6.95 14.10
CA THR A 122 -8.12 -7.86 13.54
C THR A 122 -7.00 -8.15 14.55
N GLN A 123 -6.49 -7.12 15.21
CA GLN A 123 -5.49 -7.28 16.27
C GLN A 123 -6.02 -8.12 17.44
N ASN A 124 -7.30 -7.94 17.82
CA ASN A 124 -7.93 -8.77 18.85
C ASN A 124 -8.04 -10.24 18.43
N LYS A 125 -8.44 -10.51 17.18
CA LYS A 125 -8.48 -11.87 16.63
C LYS A 125 -7.10 -12.53 16.67
N ILE A 126 -6.04 -11.81 16.27
CA ILE A 126 -4.66 -12.30 16.34
C ILE A 126 -4.23 -12.55 17.79
N TYR A 127 -4.54 -11.64 18.71
CA TYR A 127 -4.25 -11.83 20.14
C TYR A 127 -4.87 -13.10 20.70
N ASN A 128 -6.06 -13.48 20.23
CA ASN A 128 -6.74 -14.70 20.67
C ASN A 128 -6.20 -16.01 20.08
N VAL A 129 -5.32 -15.94 19.08
CA VAL A 129 -4.55 -17.09 18.58
C VAL A 129 -3.39 -17.45 19.53
N LEU A 130 -2.97 -16.52 20.39
CA LEU A 130 -1.83 -16.68 21.29
C LEU A 130 -2.14 -17.54 22.52
N THR A 131 -1.13 -18.27 23.01
CA THR A 131 -1.18 -18.96 24.31
C THR A 131 -1.13 -17.96 25.47
N PRO A 132 -1.51 -18.36 26.71
CA PRO A 132 -1.42 -17.48 27.88
C PRO A 132 -0.02 -16.89 28.11
N GLU A 133 1.03 -17.68 27.91
CA GLU A 133 2.42 -17.26 28.06
C GLU A 133 2.81 -16.24 26.99
N GLN A 134 2.42 -16.48 25.74
CA GLN A 134 2.63 -15.55 24.63
C GLN A 134 1.87 -14.23 24.84
N LYS A 135 0.64 -14.28 25.38
CA LYS A 135 -0.14 -13.07 25.74
C LYS A 135 0.58 -12.24 26.81
N LYS A 136 1.15 -12.89 27.82
CA LYS A 136 1.97 -12.22 28.85
C LYS A 136 3.18 -11.52 28.23
N GLN A 137 3.89 -12.20 27.33
CA GLN A 137 5.02 -11.61 26.61
C GLN A 137 4.60 -10.46 25.70
N TYR A 138 3.47 -10.59 25.00
CA TYR A 138 2.92 -9.54 24.15
C TYR A 138 2.65 -8.25 24.94
N ASN A 139 2.02 -8.36 26.10
CA ASN A 139 1.73 -7.20 26.97
C ASN A 139 3.02 -6.58 27.53
N ALA A 140 4.00 -7.39 27.94
CA ALA A 140 5.30 -6.89 28.38
C ALA A 140 6.06 -6.15 27.25
N ASN A 141 6.03 -6.69 26.03
CA ASN A 141 6.60 -6.02 24.86
C ASN A 141 5.88 -4.70 24.54
N PHE A 142 4.57 -4.62 24.77
CA PHE A 142 3.81 -3.38 24.61
C PHE A 142 4.27 -2.30 25.60
N GLU A 143 4.32 -2.61 26.88
CA GLU A 143 4.81 -1.68 27.92
C GLU A 143 6.25 -1.23 27.64
N LYS A 144 7.12 -2.16 27.23
CA LYS A 144 8.50 -1.85 26.83
C LYS A 144 8.56 -0.85 25.67
N ARG A 145 7.71 -1.00 24.64
CA ARG A 145 7.67 -0.05 23.51
C ARG A 145 7.14 1.33 23.89
N LEU A 146 6.32 1.44 24.94
CA LEU A 146 5.85 2.73 25.43
C LEU A 146 6.96 3.48 26.18
N THR A 147 7.82 2.76 26.90
CA THR A 147 8.87 3.34 27.74
C THR A 147 10.19 3.51 27.01
N GLU A 148 10.50 2.61 26.07
CA GLU A 148 11.68 2.70 25.22
C GLU A 148 11.30 3.38 23.90
N ARG A 149 11.55 4.69 23.83
CA ARG A 149 11.50 5.41 22.55
C ARG A 149 12.52 4.75 21.62
N PRO A 150 12.13 4.16 20.47
CA PRO A 150 13.11 3.56 19.59
C PRO A 150 14.08 4.67 19.19
N ALA A 151 15.35 4.55 19.61
CA ALA A 151 16.39 5.37 19.06
C ALA A 151 16.29 5.22 17.54
N GLN A 152 16.19 6.34 16.82
CA GLN A 152 16.39 6.27 15.37
C GLN A 152 17.85 5.87 15.17
N GLU A 153 18.11 4.57 15.08
CA GLU A 153 19.39 4.06 14.63
C GLU A 153 19.59 4.54 13.19
N GLY A 154 20.40 5.60 13.02
CA GLY A 154 21.14 5.82 11.79
C GLY A 154 20.70 6.90 10.81
N LYS A 155 20.03 7.99 11.21
CA LYS A 155 19.92 9.20 10.35
C LYS A 155 20.02 10.51 11.14
N MET A 156 21.23 10.90 11.53
CA MET A 156 21.54 12.32 11.63
C MET A 156 22.12 12.77 10.28
N PRO A 157 21.59 13.83 9.62
CA PRO A 157 22.45 14.56 8.69
C PRO A 157 23.60 15.13 9.51
N ALA A 158 24.83 14.91 9.05
CA ALA A 158 26.00 15.59 9.60
C ALA A 158 25.72 17.10 9.63
N ALA A 159 26.03 17.73 10.75
CA ALA A 159 26.11 19.18 10.82
C ALA A 159 27.10 19.62 9.74
N ALA A 160 26.62 20.35 8.74
CA ALA A 160 27.49 21.13 7.88
C ALA A 160 27.83 22.41 8.64
N GLU A 161 29.14 22.64 8.76
CA GLU A 161 29.77 23.89 9.23
C GLU A 161 29.28 25.12 8.47
#